data_AF-A0A0G0G375-F1
#
_entry.id   AF-A0A0G0G375-F1
#
_cell.length_a   1.000
_cell.length_b   1.000
_cell.length_c   1.000
_cell.angle_alpha   90.00
_cell.angle_beta   90.00
_cell.angle_gamma   90.00
#
_symmetry.space_group_name_H-M   'P 1'
#
loop_
_entity.id
_entity.type
_entity.pdbx_description
1 polymer ?
#
loop_
_entity_poly.entity_id
_entity_poly.type
_entity_poly.pdbx_seq_one_letter_code
_entity_poly.pdbx_strand_id
1 'polypeptide(L)'
;MLKKLQNIKLLNKMSLMFVMKILFRILFFLSFVVVLTVVIAYARGYRLDYKKKSLTSTGILAFTSYPKTAKIYVDSKLRGVTDSSLIMPPGNYQVI
;
A
#
# COMPACT_ATOMS: atom_id res chain seq x y z
N MET A 1 28.00 -9.11 -52.63
CA MET A 1 28.24 -8.44 -51.33
C MET A 1 26.95 -7.87 -50.70
N LEU A 2 26.10 -7.18 -51.46
CA LEU A 2 24.84 -6.55 -50.98
C LEU A 2 23.81 -7.51 -50.36
N LYS A 3 23.67 -8.73 -50.88
CA LYS A 3 22.74 -9.77 -50.35
C LYS A 3 23.05 -10.17 -48.90
N LYS A 4 24.33 -10.15 -48.49
CA LYS A 4 24.76 -10.52 -47.13
C LYS A 4 24.37 -9.43 -46.12
N LEU A 5 24.49 -8.15 -46.51
CA LEU A 5 24.08 -7.00 -45.70
C LEU A 5 22.56 -6.94 -45.50
N GLN A 6 21.77 -7.28 -46.52
CA GLN A 6 20.30 -7.37 -46.38
C GLN A 6 19.87 -8.48 -45.42
N ASN A 7 20.51 -9.65 -45.47
CA ASN A 7 20.23 -10.75 -44.54
C ASN A 7 20.58 -10.40 -43.08
N ILE A 8 21.69 -9.70 -42.85
CA ILE A 8 22.06 -9.22 -41.50
C ILE A 8 21.02 -8.21 -40.98
N LYS A 9 20.53 -7.30 -41.83
CA LYS A 9 19.50 -6.31 -41.46
C LYS A 9 18.16 -6.98 -41.15
N LEU A 10 17.79 -8.02 -41.88
CA LEU A 10 16.59 -8.83 -41.65
C LEU A 10 16.69 -9.64 -40.35
N LEU A 11 17.85 -10.25 -40.09
CA LEU A 11 18.13 -10.99 -38.86
C LEU A 11 18.04 -10.07 -37.64
N ASN A 12 18.60 -8.85 -37.72
CA ASN A 12 18.54 -7.90 -36.62
C ASN A 12 17.11 -7.36 -36.40
N LYS A 13 16.34 -7.14 -37.48
CA LYS A 13 14.93 -6.73 -37.39
C LYS A 13 14.05 -7.82 -36.75
N MET A 14 14.30 -9.08 -37.08
CA MET A 14 13.57 -10.23 -36.51
C MET A 14 13.91 -10.43 -35.03
N SER A 15 15.18 -10.29 -34.65
CA SER A 15 15.61 -10.26 -33.24
C SER A 15 14.96 -9.10 -32.48
N LEU A 16 14.96 -7.89 -33.06
CA LEU A 16 14.36 -6.71 -32.45
C LEU A 16 12.85 -6.86 -32.23
N MET A 17 12.12 -7.46 -33.18
CA MET A 17 10.69 -7.77 -33.02
C MET A 17 10.44 -8.79 -31.89
N PHE A 18 11.34 -9.75 -31.72
CA PHE A 18 11.25 -10.73 -30.64
C PHE A 18 11.51 -10.08 -29.27
N VAL A 19 12.51 -9.20 -29.18
CA VAL A 19 12.85 -8.45 -27.97
C VAL A 19 11.73 -7.46 -27.59
N MET A 20 11.13 -6.75 -28.54
CA MET A 20 9.97 -5.87 -28.26
C MET A 20 8.78 -6.65 -27.69
N LYS A 21 8.51 -7.86 -28.20
CA LYS A 21 7.45 -8.74 -27.69
C LYS A 21 7.74 -9.28 -26.28
N ILE A 22 9.00 -9.56 -25.94
CA ILE A 22 9.36 -10.03 -24.59
C ILE A 22 9.30 -8.86 -23.59
N LEU A 23 9.79 -7.68 -23.97
CA LEU A 23 9.71 -6.46 -23.16
C LEU A 23 8.26 -6.12 -22.79
N PHE A 24 7.33 -6.21 -23.75
CA PHE A 24 5.92 -5.91 -23.48
C PHE A 24 5.28 -6.91 -22.49
N ARG A 25 5.64 -8.20 -22.58
CA ARG A 25 5.21 -9.21 -21.60
C ARG A 25 5.78 -8.97 -20.22
N ILE A 26 7.07 -8.62 -20.13
CA ILE A 26 7.72 -8.29 -18.86
C ILE A 26 7.08 -7.05 -18.25
N LEU A 27 6.80 -6.03 -19.05
CA LEU A 27 6.15 -4.80 -18.59
C LEU A 27 4.75 -5.07 -18.02
N PHE A 28 3.96 -5.90 -18.70
CA PHE A 28 2.63 -6.29 -18.23
C PHE A 28 2.69 -7.10 -16.93
N PHE A 29 3.64 -8.04 -16.84
CA PHE A 29 3.84 -8.81 -15.62
C PHE A 29 4.29 -7.92 -14.46
N LEU A 30 5.21 -6.98 -14.72
CA LEU A 30 5.67 -6.01 -13.73
C LEU A 30 4.54 -5.09 -13.26
N SER A 31 3.68 -4.62 -14.17
CA SER A 31 2.52 -3.80 -13.78
C SER A 31 1.56 -4.59 -12.91
N PHE A 32 1.34 -5.88 -13.22
CA PHE A 32 0.51 -6.75 -12.39
C PHE A 32 1.08 -6.90 -10.97
N VAL A 33 2.39 -7.14 -10.84
CA VAL A 33 3.06 -7.24 -9.53
C VAL A 33 2.94 -5.93 -8.73
N VAL A 34 3.08 -4.77 -9.39
CA VAL A 34 2.91 -3.46 -8.75
C VAL A 34 1.48 -3.29 -8.24
N VAL A 35 0.48 -3.56 -9.08
CA VAL A 35 -0.95 -3.46 -8.68
C VAL A 35 -1.24 -4.39 -7.51
N LEU A 36 -0.77 -5.64 -7.56
CA LEU A 36 -0.95 -6.60 -6.49
C LEU A 36 -0.34 -6.10 -5.17
N THR A 37 0.87 -5.54 -5.23
CA THR A 37 1.54 -4.98 -4.06
C THR A 37 0.75 -3.82 -3.45
N VAL A 38 0.19 -2.94 -4.30
CA VAL A 38 -0.67 -1.83 -3.85
C VAL A 38 -1.94 -2.34 -3.18
N VAL A 39 -2.60 -3.34 -3.77
CA VAL A 39 -3.82 -3.95 -3.21
C VAL A 39 -3.54 -4.62 -1.87
N ILE A 40 -2.45 -5.39 -1.76
CA ILE A 40 -2.05 -6.03 -0.49
C ILE A 40 -1.72 -4.98 0.57
N ALA A 41 -1.02 -3.91 0.19
CA ALA A 41 -0.71 -2.82 1.11
C ALA A 41 -1.99 -2.16 1.64
N TYR A 42 -2.94 -1.87 0.74
CA TYR A 42 -4.24 -1.32 1.10
C TYR A 42 -5.04 -2.25 2.03
N ALA A 43 -5.07 -3.56 1.72
CA ALA A 43 -5.76 -4.57 2.53
C ALA A 43 -5.13 -4.79 3.91
N ARG A 44 -3.80 -4.65 4.03
CA ARG A 44 -3.10 -4.64 5.33
C ARG A 44 -3.37 -3.39 6.17
N GLY A 45 -4.21 -2.46 5.68
CA GLY A 45 -4.54 -1.23 6.38
C GLY A 45 -3.45 -0.16 6.25
N TYR A 46 -2.48 -0.33 5.34
CA TYR A 46 -1.55 0.74 5.00
C TYR A 46 -2.29 1.82 4.22
N ARG A 47 -2.78 2.82 4.96
CA ARG A 47 -3.25 4.06 4.39
C ARG A 47 -2.01 4.84 3.95
N LEU A 48 -1.86 5.07 2.64
CA LEU A 48 -0.84 5.95 2.08
C LEU A 48 -1.09 7.38 2.58
N ASP A 49 -0.58 7.67 3.77
CA ASP A 49 -0.66 8.98 4.38
C ASP A 49 0.50 9.81 3.84
N TYR A 50 0.29 10.42 2.67
CA TYR A 50 1.27 11.26 1.95
C TYR A 50 1.84 12.40 2.81
N LYS A 51 1.21 12.72 3.95
CA LYS A 51 1.66 13.75 4.89
C LYS A 51 2.75 13.31 5.86
N LYS A 52 2.88 12.01 6.18
CA LYS A 52 3.73 11.59 7.32
C LYS A 52 4.81 10.56 7.01
N LYS A 53 4.89 10.00 5.79
CA LYS A 53 5.94 9.03 5.42
C LYS A 53 6.09 7.91 6.47
N SER A 54 5.01 7.57 7.17
CA SER A 54 5.05 6.66 8.31
C SER A 54 3.97 5.61 8.14
N LEU A 55 4.43 4.37 8.18
CA LEU A 55 3.65 3.18 7.93
C LEU A 55 3.02 2.74 9.26
N THR A 56 2.08 3.53 9.78
CA THR A 56 1.56 3.35 11.15
C THR A 56 0.32 2.46 11.21
N SER A 57 0.43 1.34 11.91
CA SER A 57 -0.67 0.43 12.24
C SER A 57 -1.66 1.12 13.19
N THR A 58 -2.93 1.24 12.82
CA THR A 58 -3.97 1.70 13.76
C THR A 58 -4.34 0.55 14.72
N GLY A 59 -4.55 0.89 15.98
CA GLY A 59 -5.05 -0.03 17.01
C GLY A 59 -6.50 0.26 17.35
N ILE A 60 -7.23 -0.77 17.77
CA ILE A 60 -8.57 -0.61 18.37
C ILE A 60 -8.38 -0.64 19.89
N LEU A 61 -8.73 0.45 20.56
CA LEU A 61 -8.83 0.47 22.02
C LEU A 61 -10.30 0.32 22.40
N ALA A 62 -10.62 -0.81 23.05
CA ALA A 62 -11.93 -1.06 23.60
C ALA A 62 -11.95 -0.64 25.07
N PHE A 63 -12.67 0.43 25.39
CA PHE A 63 -12.83 0.89 26.76
C PHE A 63 -14.09 0.26 27.36
N THR A 64 -13.93 -0.53 28.42
CA THR A 64 -15.04 -1.14 29.17
C THR A 64 -14.96 -0.66 30.62
N SER A 65 -16.08 -0.19 31.18
CA SER A 65 -16.18 0.20 32.59
C SER A 65 -17.58 -0.05 33.10
N TYR A 66 -17.67 -0.26 34.40
CA TYR A 66 -18.92 -0.32 35.10
C TYR A 66 -18.92 0.79 36.16
N PRO A 67 -19.84 1.78 36.11
CA PRO A 67 -20.97 1.94 35.20
C PRO A 67 -20.55 2.40 33.78
N LYS A 68 -21.46 2.19 32.80
CA LYS A 68 -21.24 2.42 31.36
C LYS A 68 -21.17 3.90 30.93
N THR A 69 -21.12 4.83 31.89
CA THR A 69 -21.22 6.28 31.64
C THR A 69 -19.95 7.03 32.03
N ALA A 70 -18.83 6.34 32.23
CA ALA A 70 -17.56 7.04 32.47
C ALA A 70 -17.13 7.77 31.19
N LYS A 71 -16.65 9.00 31.36
CA LYS A 71 -16.17 9.85 30.27
C LYS A 71 -14.72 9.47 29.98
N ILE A 72 -14.41 9.17 28.73
CA ILE A 72 -13.06 8.83 28.31
C ILE A 72 -12.37 10.10 27.84
N TYR A 73 -11.29 10.48 28.52
CA TYR A 73 -10.41 11.56 28.09
C TYR A 73 -9.13 10.96 27.48
N VAL A 74 -8.83 11.33 26.24
CA VAL A 74 -7.56 11.01 25.59
C VAL A 74 -6.84 12.31 25.29
N ASP A 75 -5.65 12.49 25.83
CA ASP A 75 -4.85 13.73 25.74
C ASP A 75 -5.66 14.96 26.17
N SER A 76 -6.35 14.84 27.31
CA SER A 76 -7.21 15.88 27.88
C SER A 76 -8.42 16.27 27.01
N LYS A 77 -8.70 15.55 25.93
CA LYS A 77 -9.87 15.74 25.05
C LYS A 77 -10.91 14.67 25.31
N LEU A 78 -12.16 15.07 25.49
CA LEU A 78 -13.29 14.15 25.60
C LEU A 78 -13.43 13.39 24.27
N ARG A 79 -13.20 12.07 24.30
CA ARG A 79 -13.32 11.20 23.11
C ARG A 79 -14.60 10.36 23.10
N GLY A 80 -15.27 10.24 24.24
CA GLY A 80 -16.55 9.55 24.31
C GLY A 80 -16.88 9.09 25.72
N VAL A 81 -17.74 8.07 25.77
CA VAL A 81 -18.13 7.36 26.99
C VAL A 81 -17.74 5.88 26.88
N THR A 82 -17.63 5.20 28.01
CA THR A 82 -17.26 3.78 28.06
C THR A 82 -18.27 2.87 27.37
N ASP A 83 -17.82 1.66 26.99
CA ASP A 83 -18.45 0.76 26.01
C ASP A 83 -18.38 1.24 24.54
N SER A 84 -17.47 2.17 24.26
CA SER A 84 -17.14 2.60 22.89
C SER A 84 -15.74 2.17 22.49
N SER A 85 -15.61 1.69 21.26
CA SER A 85 -14.33 1.33 20.65
C SER A 85 -13.75 2.53 19.90
N LEU A 86 -12.55 2.96 20.29
CA LEU A 86 -11.87 4.09 19.68
C LEU A 86 -10.72 3.59 18.78
N ILE A 87 -10.73 4.02 17.52
CA ILE A 87 -9.68 3.71 16.55
C ILE A 87 -8.66 4.84 16.62
N MET A 88 -7.42 4.54 17.01
CA MET A 88 -6.35 5.53 17.10
C MET A 88 -5.07 5.06 16.41
N PRO A 89 -4.32 5.98 15.78
CA PRO A 89 -2.97 5.68 15.30
C PRO A 89 -2.06 5.30 16.47
N PRO A 90 -0.93 4.63 16.23
CA PRO A 90 -0.02 4.24 17.30
C PRO A 90 0.70 5.49 17.81
N GLY A 91 0.73 5.63 19.13
CA GLY A 91 1.28 6.80 19.80
C GLY A 91 1.13 6.66 21.31
N ASN A 92 1.79 7.56 22.04
CA ASN A 92 1.62 7.67 23.48
C ASN A 92 0.40 8.54 23.75
N TYR A 93 -0.60 7.96 24.40
CA TYR A 93 -1.84 8.64 24.75
C TYR A 93 -2.02 8.59 26.26
N GLN A 94 -2.32 9.73 26.86
CA GLN A 94 -2.73 9.77 28.25
C GLN A 94 -4.24 9.51 28.31
N VAL A 95 -4.64 8.42 28.97
CA VAL A 95 -6.04 8.05 29.18
C VAL A 95 -6.40 8.27 30.63
N ILE A 96 -7.48 9.02 30.88
CA ILE A 96 -8.04 9.34 32.21
C ILE A 96 -9.54 9.08 32.18
#